data_AF-A0A661HBD2-F1
#
_entry.id   AF-A0A661HBD2-F1
#
_cell.length_a   1.000
_cell.length_b   1.000
_cell.length_c   1.000
_cell.angle_alpha   90.00
_cell.angle_beta   90.00
_cell.angle_gamma   90.00
#
_symmetry.space_group_name_H-M   'P 1'
#
loop_
_entity.id
_entity.type
_entity.pdbx_description
1 polymer ?
#
loop_
_entity_poly.entity_id
_entity_poly.type
_entity_poly.pdbx_seq_one_letter_code
_entity_poly.pdbx_strand_id
1 'polypeptide(L)'
;MRGAKLTSFNRPAIFLYAMLLAGLFLPGGLSPLSNAMAQSRDIWLLVDTRALTLSVMEGESTLHTYENIAIGSNGSTREKRLKDEK
;
A
#
# COMPACT_ATOMS: atom_id res chain seq x y z
N MET A 1 -5.36 -16.33 -72.93
CA MET A 1 -5.00 -15.17 -72.09
C MET A 1 -6.06 -15.01 -71.00
N ARG A 2 -5.78 -15.47 -69.76
CA ARG A 2 -6.68 -15.33 -68.60
C ARG A 2 -6.27 -14.09 -67.81
N GLY A 3 -7.09 -13.04 -67.86
CA GLY A 3 -6.91 -11.87 -66.99
C GLY A 3 -7.43 -12.20 -65.60
N ALA A 4 -6.53 -12.42 -64.64
CA ALA A 4 -6.89 -12.48 -63.23
C ALA A 4 -7.30 -11.07 -62.78
N LYS A 5 -8.60 -10.86 -62.51
CA LYS A 5 -9.07 -9.66 -61.81
C LYS A 5 -8.65 -9.77 -60.34
N LEU A 6 -7.49 -9.20 -60.03
CA LEU A 6 -7.10 -8.93 -58.67
C LEU A 6 -7.92 -7.75 -58.11
N THR A 7 -8.37 -7.93 -56.87
CA THR A 7 -8.78 -6.92 -55.89
C THR A 7 -10.08 -6.16 -56.12
N SER A 8 -11.18 -6.65 -55.54
CA SER A 8 -12.14 -5.77 -54.86
C SER A 8 -11.80 -5.80 -53.36
N PHE A 9 -10.84 -4.96 -52.96
CA PHE A 9 -10.38 -4.88 -51.59
C PHE A 9 -11.39 -4.04 -50.79
N ASN A 10 -12.19 -4.70 -49.94
CA ASN A 10 -13.23 -4.07 -49.13
C ASN A 10 -12.59 -3.23 -48.01
N ARG A 11 -12.20 -1.99 -48.36
CA ARG A 11 -11.66 -0.96 -47.45
C ARG A 11 -12.38 -0.86 -46.10
N PRO A 12 -13.72 -0.87 -45.98
CA PRO A 12 -14.38 -0.74 -44.68
C PRO A 12 -14.20 -1.97 -43.78
N ALA A 13 -14.08 -3.17 -44.36
CA ALA A 13 -13.88 -4.39 -43.58
C ALA A 13 -12.51 -4.41 -42.89
N ILE A 14 -11.49 -3.79 -43.49
CA ILE A 14 -10.14 -3.70 -42.94
C ILE A 14 -10.08 -2.71 -41.78
N PHE A 15 -10.79 -1.58 -41.89
CA PHE A 15 -10.92 -0.64 -40.77
C PHE A 15 -11.62 -1.28 -39.57
N LEU A 16 -12.70 -2.04 -39.82
CA LEU A 16 -13.40 -2.78 -38.77
C LEU A 16 -12.51 -3.86 -38.15
N TYR A 17 -11.72 -4.58 -38.95
CA TYR A 17 -10.79 -5.61 -38.47
C TYR A 17 -9.64 -5.01 -37.66
N ALA A 18 -9.09 -3.88 -38.10
CA ALA A 18 -8.04 -3.15 -37.38
C ALA A 18 -8.53 -2.60 -36.04
N MET A 19 -9.78 -2.13 -35.97
CA MET A 19 -10.39 -1.64 -34.73
C MET A 19 -10.65 -2.79 -33.73
N LEU A 20 -11.04 -3.96 -34.23
CA LEU A 20 -11.28 -5.16 -33.42
C LEU A 20 -9.96 -5.76 -32.89
N LEU A 21 -8.88 -5.70 -33.67
CA LEU A 21 -7.52 -6.08 -33.23
C LEU A 21 -6.92 -5.11 -32.20
N ALA A 22 -7.20 -3.80 -32.32
CA ALA A 22 -6.72 -2.80 -31.36
C ALA A 22 -7.39 -2.95 -29.97
N GLY A 23 -8.65 -3.39 -29.92
CA GLY A 23 -9.35 -3.67 -28.67
C GLY A 23 -8.90 -4.96 -27.96
N LEU A 24 -8.37 -5.94 -28.70
CA LEU A 24 -7.99 -7.25 -28.16
C LEU A 24 -6.65 -7.25 -27.41
N PHE A 25 -5.83 -6.20 -27.55
CA PHE A 25 -4.54 -6.04 -26.87
C PHE A 25 -4.60 -5.25 -25.54
N LEU A 26 -5.80 -4.89 -25.05
CA LEU A 26 -6.00 -4.25 -23.74
C LEU A 26 -6.66 -5.17 -22.69
N PRO A 27 -6.05 -6.30 -22.28
CA PRO A 27 -6.37 -6.82 -20.95
C PRO A 27 -5.09 -7.23 -20.21
N GLY A 28 -4.40 -6.27 -19.58
CA GLY A 28 -3.20 -6.59 -18.79
C GLY A 28 -2.94 -5.70 -17.58
N GLY A 29 -3.85 -4.78 -17.24
CA GLY A 29 -3.53 -3.70 -16.28
C GLY A 29 -4.30 -3.67 -14.97
N LEU A 30 -5.32 -4.50 -14.77
CA LEU A 30 -6.13 -4.45 -13.55
C LEU A 30 -5.82 -5.64 -12.64
N SER A 31 -4.56 -5.72 -12.20
CA SER A 31 -4.26 -6.49 -11.00
C SER A 31 -4.91 -5.76 -9.83
N PRO A 32 -5.82 -6.39 -9.06
CA PRO A 32 -6.27 -5.78 -7.82
C PRO A 32 -5.03 -5.61 -6.92
N LEU A 33 -4.70 -4.36 -6.58
CA LEU A 33 -3.85 -4.03 -5.43
C LEU A 33 -4.61 -4.42 -4.15
N SER A 34 -4.81 -5.72 -3.95
CA SER A 34 -5.30 -6.23 -2.69
C SER A 34 -4.10 -6.25 -1.74
N ASN A 35 -3.84 -5.11 -1.12
CA ASN A 35 -3.07 -5.10 0.11
C ASN A 35 -3.93 -5.86 1.12
N ALA A 36 -3.66 -7.15 1.29
CA ALA A 36 -4.16 -7.91 2.41
C ALA A 36 -3.52 -7.32 3.68
N MET A 37 -4.05 -6.19 4.13
CA MET A 37 -3.71 -5.61 5.40
C MET A 37 -4.39 -6.51 6.43
N ALA A 38 -3.68 -7.56 6.86
CA ALA A 38 -4.07 -8.30 8.05
C ALA A 38 -4.14 -7.27 9.18
N GLN A 39 -5.36 -6.83 9.49
CA GLN A 39 -5.62 -5.84 10.51
C GLN A 39 -5.29 -6.50 11.84
N SER A 40 -4.03 -6.39 12.28
CA SER A 40 -3.66 -6.65 13.66
C SER A 40 -4.48 -5.65 14.49
N ARG A 41 -5.54 -6.15 15.12
CA ARG A 41 -6.36 -5.42 16.09
C ARG A 41 -5.67 -5.41 17.46
N ASP A 42 -4.35 -5.58 17.47
CA ASP A 42 -3.60 -5.63 18.72
C ASP A 42 -3.51 -4.22 19.25
N ILE A 43 -3.93 -4.05 20.50
CA ILE A 43 -3.78 -2.80 21.22
C ILE A 43 -2.40 -2.79 21.87
N TRP A 44 -1.60 -1.79 21.55
CA TRP A 44 -0.26 -1.61 22.11
C TRP A 44 0.01 -0.13 22.42
N LEU A 45 1.08 0.14 23.16
CA LEU A 45 1.45 1.48 23.59
C LEU A 45 2.76 1.90 22.93
N LEU A 46 2.75 3.05 22.25
CA LEU A 46 3.94 3.75 21.81
C LEU A 46 4.33 4.78 22.87
N VAL A 47 5.49 4.61 23.51
CA VAL A 47 6.01 5.57 24.50
C VAL A 47 7.19 6.30 23.88
N ASP A 48 7.02 7.58 23.57
CA ASP A 48 8.11 8.46 23.14
C ASP A 48 8.65 9.24 24.35
N THR A 49 9.81 8.83 24.83
CA THR A 49 10.46 9.45 26.00
C THR A 49 11.14 10.78 25.67
N ARG A 50 11.33 11.12 24.39
CA ARG A 50 11.89 12.40 23.95
C ARG A 50 10.80 13.46 23.85
N ALA A 51 9.66 13.08 23.26
CA ALA A 51 8.49 13.95 23.14
C ALA A 51 7.62 13.98 24.41
N LEU A 52 7.87 13.08 25.37
CA LEU A 52 7.04 12.88 26.57
C LEU A 52 5.58 12.58 26.22
N THR A 53 5.37 11.67 25.28
CA THR A 53 4.04 11.25 24.83
C THR A 53 3.84 9.74 24.98
N LEU A 54 2.62 9.35 25.33
CA LEU A 54 2.16 7.97 25.31
C LEU A 54 0.96 7.86 24.37
N SER A 55 1.11 7.08 23.30
CA SER A 55 0.05 6.85 22.32
C SER A 55 -0.50 5.43 22.44
N VAL A 56 -1.82 5.31 22.49
CA VAL A 56 -2.54 4.04 22.38
C VAL A 56 -2.73 3.75 20.90
N MET A 57 -2.22 2.60 20.46
CA MET A 57 -2.19 2.19 19.06
C MET A 57 -3.09 0.97 18.84
N GLU A 58 -3.76 0.91 17.69
CA GLU A 58 -4.41 -0.29 17.14
C GLU A 58 -3.79 -0.58 15.77
N GLY A 59 -2.95 -1.61 15.71
CA GLY A 59 -2.08 -1.80 14.54
C GLY A 59 -1.22 -0.56 14.28
N GLU A 60 -1.34 0.03 13.09
CA GLU A 60 -0.63 1.25 12.69
C GLU A 60 -1.41 2.55 12.99
N SER A 61 -2.62 2.44 13.53
CA SER A 61 -3.49 3.59 13.79
C SER A 61 -3.34 4.09 15.22
N THR A 62 -3.15 5.39 15.41
CA THR A 62 -3.21 6.01 16.74
C THR A 62 -4.67 6.21 17.16
N LEU A 63 -5.06 5.58 18.26
CA LEU A 63 -6.38 5.77 18.87
C LEU A 63 -6.43 7.01 19.76
N HIS A 64 -5.38 7.22 20.54
CA HIS A 64 -5.30 8.35 21.47
C HIS A 64 -3.86 8.67 21.84
N THR A 65 -3.58 9.93 22.20
CA THR A 65 -2.27 10.37 22.67
C THR A 65 -2.43 11.16 23.97
N TYR A 66 -1.68 10.75 24.98
CA TYR A 66 -1.47 11.49 26.21
C TYR A 66 -0.17 12.27 26.11
N GLU A 67 -0.25 13.58 26.32
CA GLU A 67 0.90 14.49 26.30
C GLU A 67 1.47 14.68 27.71
N ASN A 68 2.74 15.13 27.77
CA ASN A 68 3.44 15.51 28.99
C ASN A 68 3.48 14.40 30.05
N ILE A 69 3.74 13.16 29.63
CA ILE A 69 3.86 12.04 30.57
C ILE A 69 5.08 12.26 31.48
N ALA A 70 4.94 11.88 32.75
CA ALA A 70 6.05 11.86 33.68
C ALA A 70 6.82 10.53 33.56
N ILE A 71 8.14 10.62 33.40
CA ILE A 71 9.05 9.46 33.49
C ILE A 71 9.65 9.47 34.90
N GLY A 72 9.59 8.33 35.60
CA GLY A 72 10.14 8.20 36.95
C GLY A 72 11.64 8.53 37.01
N SER A 73 12.14 8.83 38.21
CA SER A 73 13.52 9.28 38.46
C SER A 73 14.61 8.38 37.89
N ASN A 74 14.32 7.08 37.75
CA ASN A 74 15.29 6.09 37.27
C ASN A 74 15.29 6.00 35.73
N GLY A 75 14.60 6.91 35.05
CA GLY A 75 14.60 7.08 33.60
C GLY A 75 14.11 5.86 32.81
N SER A 76 14.29 5.96 31.49
CA SER A 76 14.17 4.84 30.55
C SER A 76 15.56 4.47 30.06
N THR A 77 15.88 3.18 30.03
CA THR A 77 17.12 2.65 29.46
C THR A 77 16.83 1.30 28.80
N ARG A 78 17.66 0.93 27.82
CA ARG A 78 17.56 -0.35 27.12
C ARG A 78 17.97 -1.53 28.02
N GLU A 79 18.94 -1.32 28.90
CA GLU A 79 19.45 -2.32 29.83
C GLU A 79 19.41 -1.74 31.23
N LYS A 80 18.37 -2.10 31.99
CA LYS A 80 18.19 -1.64 33.36
C LYS A 80 19.02 -2.50 34.31
N ARG A 81 19.79 -1.88 35.19
CA ARG A 81 20.49 -2.56 36.27
C ARG A 81 20.00 -2.02 37.61
N LEU A 82 20.15 -2.84 38.65
CA LEU A 82 19.84 -2.40 40.00
C LEU A 82 20.82 -1.28 40.40
N LYS A 83 20.29 -0.11 40.79
CA LYS A 83 21.05 1.11 41.17
C LYS A 83 21.84 1.76 40.04
N ASP A 84 21.38 1.69 38.79
CA ASP A 84 22.04 2.39 37.68
C ASP A 84 21.76 3.90 37.64
N GLU A 85 20.84 4.37 38.47
CA GLU A 85 20.52 5.79 38.65
C GLU A 85 21.46 6.55 39.60
N LYS A 86 22.45 5.86 40.20
CA LYS A 86 23.42 6.41 41.17
C LYS A 86 24.86 6.16 40.74
#